data_AF-A0A2H3NYR9-F1
#
_entry.id   AF-A0A2H3NYR9-F1
#
_cell.length_a   1.000
_cell.length_b   1.000
_cell.length_c   1.000
_cell.angle_alpha   90.00
_cell.angle_beta   90.00
_cell.angle_gamma   90.00
#
_symmetry.space_group_name_H-M   'P 1'
#
loop_
_entity.id
_entity.type
_entity.pdbx_description
1 polymer ?
#
loop_
_entity_poly.entity_id
_entity_poly.type
_entity_poly.pdbx_seq_one_letter_code
_entity_poly.pdbx_strand_id
1 'polypeptide(L)'
;MKSYRWYPTVLLLLIIPMVLWTGCDSTDAMDDGFAVEGQVLNATERPVRGATVSLSGGSQTVTTNDEGRFTLTGVSEGEYTLTYEADGYQDATASARVASEDLVLDPVRMQGPATITGSVVDSQTGEGTPDATVIFVRQENTNATQRAAAEVGDDEIADLVVETDEDGAYTIQNAPTGQFRLVIRRDGYAEDRVENVVVEEGENEIDPRPISEELAEGELRIVLSWGESPSDLDSHLTGPLADEGRFHVYFANRTPTSANANLDRDDTTSYGPETITVTALRDGLYRYSVHNFSNQSDDGAVGIYESPAEVRFYNEDGLVDVYSPLEAESGDGNTWLVFEFTVDSGNVTLDDGNGATLGYDQASSSGDTSTFARTDAGKPPVSSDLF
;
A
#
# COMPACT_ATOMS: atom_id res chain seq x y z
N MET A 1 22.46 109.36 -8.79
CA MET A 1 22.59 110.22 -10.00
C MET A 1 22.47 109.35 -11.24
N LYS A 2 21.69 109.83 -12.23
CA LYS A 2 21.20 109.20 -13.49
C LYS A 2 20.06 108.17 -13.28
N SER A 3 18.75 108.41 -13.48
CA SER A 3 17.86 109.24 -14.34
C SER A 3 17.35 108.54 -15.63
N TYR A 4 16.03 108.65 -15.85
CA TYR A 4 15.24 108.51 -17.10
C TYR A 4 14.85 107.08 -17.58
N ARG A 5 13.68 106.77 -18.17
CA ARG A 5 12.42 107.48 -18.53
C ARG A 5 11.36 106.41 -18.90
N TRP A 6 10.06 106.70 -18.74
CA TRP A 6 8.93 105.92 -19.28
C TRP A 6 8.56 106.33 -20.72
N TYR A 7 7.95 105.42 -21.51
CA TYR A 7 6.72 105.56 -22.37
C TYR A 7 6.54 104.36 -23.36
N PRO A 8 5.33 104.10 -23.94
CA PRO A 8 4.52 102.91 -23.66
C PRO A 8 4.30 101.97 -24.87
N THR A 9 3.68 100.81 -24.66
CA THR A 9 2.96 100.11 -25.76
C THR A 9 1.75 99.34 -25.23
N VAL A 10 0.60 99.66 -25.80
CA VAL A 10 -0.70 98.99 -25.66
C VAL A 10 -0.66 97.68 -26.46
N LEU A 11 -1.14 96.55 -25.91
CA LEU A 11 -1.82 95.54 -26.75
C LEU A 11 -2.67 94.52 -25.97
N LEU A 12 -3.93 94.45 -26.40
CA LEU A 12 -4.94 93.38 -26.32
C LEU A 12 -5.21 92.62 -25.01
N LEU A 13 -6.41 92.86 -24.48
CA LEU A 13 -7.23 91.90 -23.75
C LEU A 13 -7.56 90.70 -24.64
N LEU A 14 -7.29 89.49 -24.15
CA LEU A 14 -7.99 88.26 -24.55
C LEU A 14 -8.35 87.51 -23.26
N ILE A 15 -9.63 87.57 -22.92
CA ILE A 15 -10.24 86.84 -21.80
C ILE A 15 -10.39 85.39 -22.27
N ILE A 16 -9.64 84.47 -21.66
CA ILE A 16 -9.85 83.03 -21.80
C ILE A 16 -10.69 82.59 -20.58
N PRO A 17 -11.86 81.95 -20.78
CA PRO A 17 -12.64 81.44 -19.66
C PRO A 17 -11.90 80.22 -19.06
N MET A 18 -11.52 80.36 -17.79
CA MET A 18 -10.99 79.28 -16.96
C MET A 18 -12.14 78.35 -16.58
N VAL A 19 -12.31 77.27 -17.35
CA VAL A 19 -13.16 76.15 -16.95
C VAL A 19 -12.40 75.38 -15.88
N LEU A 20 -12.90 75.43 -14.64
CA LEU A 20 -12.50 74.53 -13.57
C LEU A 20 -12.91 73.11 -13.96
N TRP A 21 -11.94 72.32 -14.42
CA TRP A 21 -12.10 70.88 -14.50
C TRP A 21 -11.89 70.33 -13.08
N THR A 22 -12.99 70.05 -12.38
CA THR A 22 -12.96 69.02 -11.34
C THR A 22 -12.81 67.69 -12.07
N GLY A 23 -11.57 67.32 -12.38
CA GLY A 23 -11.22 65.96 -12.70
C GLY A 23 -11.45 65.14 -11.43
N CYS A 24 -12.62 64.50 -11.36
CA CYS A 24 -12.82 63.35 -10.50
C CYS A 24 -11.97 62.24 -11.13
N ASP A 25 -10.73 62.11 -10.68
CA ASP A 25 -9.90 60.95 -10.96
C ASP A 25 -10.42 59.82 -10.06
N SER A 26 -11.57 59.26 -10.43
CA SER A 26 -11.87 57.89 -10.02
C SER A 26 -10.92 57.03 -10.83
N THR A 27 -9.76 56.74 -10.24
CA THR A 27 -9.12 55.46 -10.50
C THR A 27 -10.18 54.42 -10.19
N ASP A 28 -10.92 53.99 -11.22
CA ASP A 28 -11.53 52.68 -11.24
C ASP A 28 -10.36 51.72 -11.11
N ALA A 29 -9.95 51.47 -9.86
CA ALA A 29 -9.17 50.31 -9.53
C ALA A 29 -10.01 49.15 -10.08
N MET A 30 -9.50 48.51 -11.12
CA MET A 30 -9.98 47.19 -11.48
C MET A 30 -9.91 46.40 -10.19
N ASP A 31 -11.07 46.10 -9.62
CA ASP A 31 -11.18 45.17 -8.51
C ASP A 31 -10.73 43.84 -9.09
N ASP A 32 -9.44 43.56 -8.98
CA ASP A 32 -8.82 42.30 -9.41
C ASP A 32 -9.31 41.12 -8.53
N GLY A 33 -10.31 41.38 -7.67
CA GLY A 33 -10.88 40.49 -6.68
C GLY A 33 -9.89 40.12 -5.59
N PHE A 34 -10.35 39.31 -4.65
CA PHE A 34 -9.57 38.79 -3.55
C PHE A 34 -9.21 37.33 -3.80
N ALA A 35 -8.16 36.86 -3.14
CA ALA A 35 -7.80 35.46 -3.11
C ALA A 35 -8.61 34.72 -2.03
N VAL A 36 -8.98 33.47 -2.31
CA VAL A 36 -9.50 32.53 -1.32
C VAL A 36 -8.56 31.33 -1.29
N GLU A 37 -7.88 31.16 -0.17
CA GLU A 37 -6.88 30.13 0.06
C GLU A 37 -7.37 29.12 1.09
N GLY A 38 -6.94 27.88 0.95
CA GLY A 38 -7.27 26.84 1.91
C GLY A 38 -6.46 25.57 1.73
N GLN A 39 -6.75 24.59 2.57
CA GLN A 39 -6.13 23.28 2.54
C GLN A 39 -7.19 22.20 2.72
N VAL A 40 -7.05 21.10 1.97
CA VAL A 40 -7.92 19.92 2.03
C VAL A 40 -7.12 18.74 2.57
N LEU A 41 -7.60 18.16 3.66
CA LEU A 41 -7.03 17.00 4.33
C LEU A 41 -8.05 15.84 4.36
N ASN A 42 -7.61 14.64 4.70
CA ASN A 42 -8.48 13.49 4.94
C ASN A 42 -8.49 13.08 6.41
N ALA A 43 -9.14 11.94 6.70
CA ALA A 43 -9.31 11.40 8.05
C ALA A 43 -7.99 11.05 8.77
N THR A 44 -6.90 10.86 8.03
CA THR A 44 -5.55 10.59 8.59
C THR A 44 -4.66 11.83 8.61
N GLU A 45 -5.25 13.04 8.47
CA GLU A 45 -4.53 14.32 8.37
C GLU A 45 -3.58 14.43 7.17
N ARG A 46 -3.73 13.54 6.18
CA ARG A 46 -2.97 13.56 4.94
C ARG A 46 -3.63 14.49 3.92
N PRO A 47 -2.85 15.19 3.07
CA PRO A 47 -3.41 16.07 2.06
C PRO A 47 -4.22 15.31 0.99
N VAL A 48 -5.39 15.83 0.64
CA VAL A 48 -6.16 15.33 -0.51
C VAL A 48 -5.67 16.04 -1.77
N ARG A 49 -4.97 15.31 -2.64
CA ARG A 49 -4.35 15.84 -3.87
C ARG A 49 -5.35 15.83 -5.02
N GLY A 50 -5.31 16.86 -5.86
CA GLY A 50 -6.18 16.94 -7.03
C GLY A 50 -7.67 17.10 -6.71
N ALA A 51 -8.05 17.40 -5.47
CA ALA A 51 -9.44 17.70 -5.10
C ALA A 51 -9.90 18.94 -5.85
N THR A 52 -11.05 18.86 -6.49
CA THR A 52 -11.67 19.98 -7.19
C THR A 52 -12.42 20.85 -6.18
N VAL A 53 -12.06 22.13 -6.12
CA VAL A 53 -12.70 23.14 -5.28
C VAL A 53 -13.46 24.10 -6.18
N SER A 54 -14.76 24.25 -5.94
CA SER A 54 -15.65 25.12 -6.72
C SER A 54 -16.38 26.14 -5.84
N LEU A 55 -16.60 27.34 -6.35
CA LEU A 55 -17.27 28.43 -5.63
C LEU A 55 -18.71 28.64 -6.13
N SER A 56 -19.69 28.70 -5.23
CA SER A 56 -21.10 28.89 -5.57
C SER A 56 -21.34 30.21 -6.33
N GLY A 57 -22.21 30.20 -7.34
CA GLY A 57 -22.61 31.42 -8.06
C GLY A 57 -21.61 31.91 -9.13
N GLY A 58 -20.51 31.18 -9.34
CA GLY A 58 -19.56 31.39 -10.43
C GLY A 58 -19.18 30.08 -11.14
N SER A 59 -18.28 30.16 -12.11
CA SER A 59 -17.66 28.99 -12.77
C SER A 59 -16.20 28.79 -12.33
N GLN A 60 -15.78 29.41 -11.23
CA GLN A 60 -14.41 29.33 -10.73
C GLN A 60 -14.19 27.97 -10.08
N THR A 61 -13.22 27.23 -10.61
CA THR A 61 -12.75 25.95 -10.08
C THR A 61 -11.23 25.95 -10.03
N VAL A 62 -10.68 25.24 -9.04
CA VAL A 62 -9.24 25.00 -8.89
C VAL A 62 -9.03 23.58 -8.34
N THR A 63 -7.87 22.99 -8.59
CA THR A 63 -7.48 21.70 -8.00
C THR A 63 -6.43 21.90 -6.92
N THR A 64 -6.48 21.09 -5.86
CA THR A 64 -5.45 21.11 -4.82
C THR A 64 -4.11 20.57 -5.33
N ASN A 65 -3.00 21.09 -4.79
CA ASN A 65 -1.65 20.61 -5.06
C ASN A 65 -1.28 19.38 -4.18
N ASP A 66 -0.01 18.95 -4.19
CA ASP A 66 0.49 17.79 -3.43
C ASP A 66 0.43 17.97 -1.90
N GLU A 67 0.39 19.22 -1.44
CA GLU A 67 0.18 19.61 -0.04
C GLU A 67 -1.30 19.83 0.30
N GLY A 68 -2.21 19.53 -0.63
CA GLY A 68 -3.66 19.71 -0.47
C GLY A 68 -4.09 21.18 -0.49
N ARG A 69 -3.22 22.11 -0.86
CA ARG A 69 -3.49 23.55 -0.86
C ARG A 69 -4.13 23.99 -2.17
N PHE A 70 -4.98 25.01 -2.10
CA PHE A 70 -5.56 25.67 -3.25
C PHE A 70 -5.60 27.19 -3.08
N THR A 71 -5.66 27.90 -4.20
CA THR A 71 -5.85 29.35 -4.26
C THR A 71 -6.81 29.69 -5.40
N LEU A 72 -7.99 30.19 -5.06
CA LEU A 72 -8.89 30.86 -6.01
C LEU A 72 -8.49 32.34 -6.05
N THR A 73 -8.47 32.95 -7.23
CA THR A 73 -8.13 34.38 -7.41
C THR A 73 -9.26 35.11 -8.12
N GLY A 74 -9.37 36.42 -7.94
CA GLY A 74 -10.41 37.21 -8.59
C GLY A 74 -11.80 36.98 -8.00
N VAL A 75 -11.90 36.71 -6.70
CA VAL A 75 -13.17 36.50 -6.01
C VAL A 75 -13.68 37.83 -5.47
N SER A 76 -14.85 38.27 -5.93
CA SER A 76 -15.46 39.51 -5.45
C SER A 76 -15.93 39.39 -4.00
N GLU A 77 -16.17 40.53 -3.34
CA GLU A 77 -16.81 40.53 -2.01
C GLU A 77 -18.17 39.83 -2.05
N GLY A 78 -18.43 38.95 -1.08
CA GLY A 78 -19.67 38.18 -1.06
C GLY A 78 -19.68 37.04 -0.06
N GLU A 79 -20.85 36.42 0.04
CA GLU A 79 -21.06 35.17 0.77
C GLU A 79 -21.10 34.03 -0.25
N TYR A 80 -20.28 33.01 -0.03
CA TYR A 80 -20.11 31.88 -0.92
C TYR A 80 -20.22 30.55 -0.16
N THR A 81 -20.60 29.51 -0.88
CA THR A 81 -20.38 28.12 -0.48
C THR A 81 -19.30 27.54 -1.39
N LEU A 82 -18.22 27.02 -0.79
CA LEU A 82 -17.25 26.19 -1.48
C LEU A 82 -17.73 24.74 -1.46
N THR A 83 -17.64 24.06 -2.59
CA THR A 83 -17.83 22.60 -2.72
C THR A 83 -16.50 21.95 -3.05
N TYR A 84 -16.18 20.86 -2.36
CA TYR A 84 -14.94 20.08 -2.52
C TYR A 84 -15.32 18.68 -3.00
N GLU A 85 -14.74 18.26 -4.13
CA GLU A 85 -15.01 16.97 -4.77
C GLU A 85 -13.67 16.25 -5.02
N ALA A 86 -13.60 14.97 -4.68
CA ALA A 86 -12.42 14.13 -4.89
C ALA A 86 -12.86 12.67 -5.02
N ASP A 87 -12.14 11.89 -5.84
CA ASP A 87 -12.49 10.49 -6.09
C ASP A 87 -12.46 9.66 -4.80
N GLY A 88 -13.48 8.82 -4.62
CA GLY A 88 -13.67 8.00 -3.43
C GLY A 88 -14.09 8.73 -2.15
N TYR A 89 -14.23 10.06 -2.17
CA TYR A 89 -14.70 10.86 -1.03
C TYR A 89 -16.17 11.29 -1.20
N GLN A 90 -16.82 11.61 -0.09
CA GLN A 90 -18.09 12.33 -0.09
C GLN A 90 -17.83 13.83 -0.28
N ASP A 91 -18.70 14.50 -1.05
CA ASP A 91 -18.62 15.94 -1.25
C ASP A 91 -18.65 16.69 0.09
N ALA A 92 -17.70 17.60 0.27
CA ALA A 92 -17.68 18.49 1.41
C ALA A 92 -18.11 19.89 0.99
N THR A 93 -18.70 20.65 1.92
CA THR A 93 -19.02 22.06 1.70
C THR A 93 -18.59 22.94 2.85
N ALA A 94 -18.18 24.17 2.55
CA ALA A 94 -17.84 25.18 3.55
C ALA A 94 -18.38 26.55 3.15
N SER A 95 -18.96 27.29 4.09
CA SER A 95 -19.34 28.68 3.85
C SER A 95 -18.12 29.59 3.99
N ALA A 96 -17.99 30.57 3.10
CA ALA A 96 -16.92 31.56 3.11
C ALA A 96 -17.50 32.95 2.88
N ARG A 97 -17.00 33.93 3.63
CA ARG A 97 -17.32 35.35 3.44
C ARG A 97 -16.08 36.08 2.98
N VAL A 98 -16.06 36.47 1.71
CA VAL A 98 -15.00 37.32 1.15
C VAL A 98 -15.38 38.76 1.44
N ALA A 99 -14.54 39.44 2.22
CA ALA A 99 -14.66 40.86 2.51
C ALA A 99 -13.63 41.64 1.66
N SER A 100 -13.23 42.83 2.11
CA SER A 100 -12.29 43.69 1.39
C SER A 100 -10.81 43.25 1.55
N GLU A 101 -10.54 41.95 1.71
CA GLU A 101 -9.21 41.35 1.84
C GLU A 101 -9.20 39.86 1.45
N ASP A 102 -8.01 39.33 1.20
CA ASP A 102 -7.81 37.90 0.93
C ASP A 102 -8.27 37.05 2.13
N LEU A 103 -8.89 35.92 1.82
CA LEU A 103 -9.46 35.01 2.81
C LEU A 103 -8.65 33.72 2.87
N VAL A 104 -8.13 33.41 4.06
CA VAL A 104 -7.52 32.10 4.35
C VAL A 104 -8.52 31.29 5.18
N LEU A 105 -8.94 30.15 4.64
CA LEU A 105 -9.87 29.22 5.28
C LEU A 105 -9.14 28.26 6.22
N ASP A 106 -9.84 27.83 7.27
CA ASP A 106 -9.41 26.68 8.07
C ASP A 106 -9.39 25.41 7.19
N PRO A 107 -8.49 24.44 7.47
CA PRO A 107 -8.44 23.20 6.71
C PRO A 107 -9.76 22.42 6.73
N VAL A 108 -10.21 21.98 5.56
CA VAL A 108 -11.39 21.12 5.39
C VAL A 108 -10.94 19.66 5.39
N ARG A 109 -11.65 18.81 6.13
CA ARG A 109 -11.41 17.36 6.16
C ARG A 109 -12.48 16.63 5.35
N MET A 110 -12.11 16.11 4.19
CA MET A 110 -13.01 15.27 3.39
C MET A 110 -13.17 13.91 4.07
N GLN A 111 -14.40 13.40 4.06
CA GLN A 111 -14.76 12.12 4.64
C GLN A 111 -15.05 11.14 3.52
N GLY A 112 -14.42 9.97 3.53
CA GLY A 112 -14.83 8.86 2.68
C GLY A 112 -15.94 8.02 3.33
N PRO A 113 -16.59 7.12 2.59
CA PRO A 113 -17.70 6.32 3.10
C PRO A 113 -17.26 4.95 3.67
N ALA A 114 -15.95 4.68 3.76
CA ALA A 114 -15.41 3.40 4.20
C ALA A 114 -14.81 3.44 5.62
N THR A 115 -14.82 2.29 6.28
CA THR A 115 -13.98 1.98 7.44
C THR A 115 -13.02 0.88 7.03
N ILE A 116 -11.72 1.05 7.29
CA ILE A 116 -10.70 0.03 7.07
C ILE A 116 -10.23 -0.48 8.44
N THR A 117 -10.25 -1.79 8.64
CA THR A 117 -9.65 -2.46 9.80
C THR A 117 -8.61 -3.47 9.35
N GLY A 118 -7.63 -3.73 10.20
CA GLY A 118 -6.65 -4.79 9.97
C GLY A 118 -5.69 -4.91 11.15
N SER A 119 -4.79 -5.87 11.06
CA SER A 119 -3.72 -6.05 12.04
C SER A 119 -2.40 -6.43 11.36
N VAL A 120 -1.30 -6.03 11.99
CA VAL A 120 0.06 -6.43 11.65
C VAL A 120 0.57 -7.29 12.78
N VAL A 121 1.10 -8.45 12.44
CA VAL A 121 1.64 -9.41 13.42
C VAL A 121 3.06 -9.79 13.07
N ASP A 122 3.83 -10.17 14.07
CA ASP A 122 5.14 -10.76 13.87
C ASP A 122 5.01 -12.19 13.33
N SER A 123 5.69 -12.48 12.22
CA SER A 123 5.58 -13.79 11.56
C SER A 123 6.05 -14.97 12.42
N GLN A 124 7.01 -14.78 13.33
CA GLN A 124 7.57 -15.86 14.14
C GLN A 124 6.78 -16.12 15.43
N THR A 125 6.19 -15.09 16.02
CA THR A 125 5.52 -15.19 17.32
C THR A 125 4.00 -15.14 17.21
N GLY A 126 3.49 -14.47 16.17
CA GLY A 126 2.06 -14.16 16.02
C GLY A 126 1.55 -13.05 16.92
N GLU A 127 2.43 -12.40 17.68
CA GLU A 127 2.07 -11.25 18.49
C GLU A 127 1.84 -10.04 17.59
N GLY A 128 0.93 -9.15 18.00
CA GLY A 128 0.70 -7.88 17.31
C GLY A 128 1.97 -7.03 17.27
N THR A 129 2.23 -6.36 16.16
CA THR A 129 3.38 -5.48 16.00
C THR A 129 2.95 -4.02 16.22
N PRO A 130 3.17 -3.45 17.42
CA PRO A 130 2.82 -2.06 17.69
C PRO A 130 3.72 -1.06 16.96
N ASP A 131 3.20 0.15 16.75
CA ASP A 131 3.88 1.26 16.10
C ASP A 131 4.46 0.90 14.71
N ALA A 132 3.83 -0.05 14.01
CA ALA A 132 4.08 -0.30 12.60
C ALA A 132 3.30 0.75 11.80
N THR A 133 3.98 1.43 10.87
CA THR A 133 3.35 2.41 9.99
C THR A 133 2.72 1.68 8.82
N VAL A 134 1.41 1.86 8.65
CA VAL A 134 0.60 1.30 7.56
C VAL A 134 0.23 2.43 6.60
N ILE A 135 0.71 2.30 5.38
CA ILE A 135 0.64 3.34 4.34
C ILE A 135 -0.25 2.84 3.21
N PHE A 136 -1.24 3.63 2.82
CA PHE A 136 -2.06 3.39 1.65
C PHE A 136 -1.72 4.42 0.58
N VAL A 137 -1.33 3.94 -0.60
CA VAL A 137 -1.05 4.76 -1.78
C VAL A 137 -2.08 4.44 -2.86
N ARG A 138 -2.84 5.43 -3.34
CA ARG A 138 -3.86 5.23 -4.37
C ARG A 138 -3.24 4.69 -5.67
N GLN A 139 -3.90 3.71 -6.26
CA GLN A 139 -3.48 3.03 -7.48
C GLN A 139 -4.47 3.22 -8.62
N GLU A 140 -4.57 4.45 -9.12
CA GLU A 140 -5.32 4.70 -10.38
C GLU A 140 -4.59 4.07 -11.59
N ASN A 141 -3.26 4.01 -11.52
CA ASN A 141 -2.41 3.36 -12.51
C ASN A 141 -1.15 2.81 -11.84
N THR A 142 -1.08 1.49 -11.71
CA THR A 142 0.02 0.77 -11.02
C THR A 142 1.41 1.23 -11.49
N ASN A 143 1.63 1.36 -12.80
CA ASN A 143 2.92 1.77 -13.36
C ASN A 143 3.28 3.22 -12.99
N ALA A 144 2.31 4.13 -12.99
CA ALA A 144 2.53 5.52 -12.60
C ALA A 144 2.85 5.62 -11.11
N THR A 145 2.09 4.90 -10.27
CA THR A 145 2.31 4.84 -8.82
C THR A 145 3.68 4.26 -8.49
N GLN A 146 4.12 3.17 -9.15
CA GLN A 146 5.46 2.61 -8.97
C GLN A 146 6.57 3.59 -9.35
N ARG A 147 6.41 4.32 -10.45
CA ARG A 147 7.39 5.34 -10.87
C ARG A 147 7.48 6.49 -9.88
N ALA A 148 6.34 6.97 -9.39
CA ALA A 148 6.31 8.02 -8.38
C ALA A 148 6.96 7.56 -7.07
N ALA A 149 6.63 6.36 -6.59
CA ALA A 149 7.23 5.77 -5.40
C ALA A 149 8.76 5.63 -5.53
N ALA A 150 9.26 5.20 -6.70
CA ALA A 150 10.69 5.09 -6.94
C ALA A 150 11.41 6.46 -6.98
N GLU A 151 10.70 7.54 -7.28
CA GLU A 151 11.27 8.89 -7.37
C GLU A 151 11.30 9.60 -6.01
N VAL A 152 10.21 9.50 -5.24
CA VAL A 152 10.03 10.29 -4.00
C VAL A 152 9.75 9.46 -2.74
N GLY A 153 9.54 8.14 -2.87
CA GLY A 153 9.18 7.25 -1.77
C GLY A 153 7.66 7.16 -1.52
N ASP A 154 7.21 6.03 -0.96
CA ASP A 154 5.79 5.79 -0.66
C ASP A 154 5.22 6.78 0.36
N ASP A 155 6.00 7.26 1.34
CA ASP A 155 5.54 8.23 2.36
C ASP A 155 5.13 9.57 1.74
N GLU A 156 5.87 9.99 0.71
CA GLU A 156 5.62 11.25 0.02
C GLU A 156 4.42 11.15 -0.90
N ILE A 157 3.99 9.95 -1.29
CA ILE A 157 2.79 9.76 -2.11
C ILE A 157 1.62 9.12 -1.37
N ALA A 158 1.75 8.89 -0.07
CA ALA A 158 0.71 8.28 0.75
C ALA A 158 -0.56 9.12 0.79
N ASP A 159 -1.68 8.47 0.46
CA ASP A 159 -3.04 8.98 0.66
C ASP A 159 -3.44 8.83 2.12
N LEU A 160 -3.23 7.66 2.72
CA LEU A 160 -3.56 7.40 4.12
C LEU A 160 -2.32 6.87 4.85
N VAL A 161 -2.17 7.29 6.11
CA VAL A 161 -1.13 6.77 7.00
C VAL A 161 -1.75 6.53 8.38
N VAL A 162 -1.52 5.36 8.95
CA VAL A 162 -1.95 5.02 10.30
C VAL A 162 -0.85 4.19 10.98
N GLU A 163 -0.79 4.25 12.30
CA GLU A 163 0.11 3.39 13.09
C GLU A 163 -0.72 2.33 13.82
N THR A 164 -0.16 1.14 13.96
CA THR A 164 -0.77 0.06 14.74
C THR A 164 -0.70 0.33 16.24
N ASP A 165 -1.72 -0.12 16.97
CA ASP A 165 -1.79 -0.04 18.43
C ASP A 165 -0.97 -1.13 19.14
N GLU A 166 -1.08 -1.21 20.47
CA GLU A 166 -0.36 -2.17 21.32
C GLU A 166 -0.61 -3.65 20.94
N ASP A 167 -1.77 -3.94 20.33
CA ASP A 167 -2.17 -5.28 19.87
C ASP A 167 -1.87 -5.48 18.37
N GLY A 168 -1.16 -4.54 17.73
CA GLY A 168 -0.85 -4.57 16.30
C GLY A 168 -2.05 -4.23 15.41
N ALA A 169 -3.17 -3.77 15.96
CA ALA A 169 -4.38 -3.47 15.21
C ALA A 169 -4.40 -2.01 14.72
N TYR A 170 -5.11 -1.75 13.63
CA TYR A 170 -5.36 -0.39 13.16
C TYR A 170 -6.80 -0.21 12.66
N THR A 171 -7.28 1.03 12.69
CA THR A 171 -8.59 1.39 12.14
C THR A 171 -8.51 2.77 11.49
N ILE A 172 -8.97 2.87 10.25
CA ILE A 172 -9.14 4.15 9.54
C ILE A 172 -10.63 4.34 9.31
N GLN A 173 -11.24 5.25 10.06
CA GLN A 173 -12.63 5.66 9.84
C GLN A 173 -12.70 6.73 8.75
N ASN A 174 -13.78 6.72 7.97
CA ASN A 174 -14.01 7.67 6.87
C ASN A 174 -12.89 7.64 5.81
N ALA A 175 -12.37 6.45 5.53
CA ALA A 175 -11.43 6.24 4.44
C ALA A 175 -12.14 6.41 3.09
N PRO A 176 -11.46 6.97 2.09
CA PRO A 176 -11.99 7.00 0.73
C PRO A 176 -12.03 5.60 0.12
N THR A 177 -13.00 5.37 -0.78
CA THR A 177 -13.00 4.16 -1.61
C THR A 177 -11.96 4.25 -2.72
N GLY A 178 -11.65 3.10 -3.30
CA GLY A 178 -10.71 2.98 -4.42
C GLY A 178 -9.79 1.77 -4.29
N GLN A 179 -8.81 1.72 -5.19
CA GLN A 179 -7.76 0.71 -5.17
C GLN A 179 -6.46 1.33 -4.64
N PHE A 180 -5.80 0.62 -3.73
CA PHE A 180 -4.60 1.08 -3.03
C PHE A 180 -3.49 0.03 -3.08
N ARG A 181 -2.25 0.51 -3.02
CA ARG A 181 -1.12 -0.27 -2.54
C ARG A 181 -1.04 -0.08 -1.04
N LEU A 182 -0.90 -1.18 -0.32
CA LEU A 182 -0.53 -1.20 1.09
C LEU A 182 0.98 -1.34 1.22
N VAL A 183 1.59 -0.53 2.08
CA VAL A 183 2.99 -0.66 2.50
C VAL A 183 3.03 -0.68 4.02
N ILE A 184 3.69 -1.67 4.62
CA ILE A 184 3.83 -1.81 6.07
C ILE A 184 5.30 -1.67 6.42
N ARG A 185 5.60 -0.78 7.38
CA ARG A 185 6.97 -0.51 7.85
C ARG A 185 7.05 -0.60 9.35
N ARG A 186 8.12 -1.23 9.82
CA ARG A 186 8.53 -1.24 11.22
C ARG A 186 10.04 -1.37 11.29
N ASP A 187 10.69 -0.56 12.11
CA ASP A 187 12.14 -0.66 12.32
C ASP A 187 12.52 -2.07 12.78
N GLY A 188 13.51 -2.68 12.12
CA GLY A 188 13.95 -4.06 12.40
C GLY A 188 13.13 -5.15 11.70
N TYR A 189 12.16 -4.77 10.86
CA TYR A 189 11.37 -5.67 10.04
C TYR A 189 11.58 -5.39 8.55
N ALA A 190 11.53 -6.45 7.75
CA ALA A 190 11.44 -6.34 6.30
C ALA A 190 10.14 -5.61 5.92
N GLU A 191 10.26 -4.65 5.01
CA GLU A 191 9.13 -3.89 4.48
C GLU A 191 8.17 -4.80 3.71
N ASP A 192 6.89 -4.76 4.04
CA ASP A 192 5.86 -5.53 3.34
C ASP A 192 5.07 -4.67 2.37
N ARG A 193 4.71 -5.25 1.22
CA ARG A 193 3.89 -4.59 0.19
C ARG A 193 2.79 -5.50 -0.32
N VAL A 194 1.60 -4.94 -0.45
CA VAL A 194 0.44 -5.60 -1.07
C VAL A 194 -0.12 -4.68 -2.14
N GLU A 195 -0.18 -5.16 -3.37
CA GLU A 195 -0.75 -4.43 -4.50
C GLU A 195 -2.26 -4.67 -4.57
N ASN A 196 -2.99 -3.74 -5.19
CA ASN A 196 -4.39 -3.92 -5.58
C ASN A 196 -5.39 -4.13 -4.42
N VAL A 197 -5.13 -3.58 -3.22
CA VAL A 197 -6.07 -3.58 -2.10
C VAL A 197 -7.29 -2.74 -2.46
N VAL A 198 -8.46 -3.37 -2.59
CA VAL A 198 -9.72 -2.70 -2.94
C VAL A 198 -10.45 -2.29 -1.66
N VAL A 199 -10.83 -1.02 -1.56
CA VAL A 199 -11.65 -0.47 -0.48
C VAL A 199 -12.99 -0.03 -1.05
N GLU A 200 -14.06 -0.66 -0.59
CA GLU A 200 -15.45 -0.38 -0.96
C GLU A 200 -16.17 0.42 0.13
N GLU A 201 -17.40 0.88 -0.15
CA GLU A 201 -18.23 1.56 0.85
C GLU A 201 -18.59 0.61 2.00
N GLY A 202 -18.53 1.11 3.24
CA GLY A 202 -18.80 0.33 4.44
C GLY A 202 -17.54 -0.25 5.09
N GLU A 203 -17.67 -1.41 5.72
CA GLU A 203 -16.60 -2.06 6.48
C GLU A 203 -15.70 -2.89 5.55
N ASN A 204 -14.39 -2.66 5.65
CA ASN A 204 -13.37 -3.38 4.89
C ASN A 204 -12.36 -3.95 5.90
N GLU A 205 -12.37 -5.27 6.06
CA GLU A 205 -11.42 -5.98 6.90
C GLU A 205 -10.29 -6.53 6.03
N ILE A 206 -9.06 -6.09 6.32
CA ILE A 206 -7.84 -6.61 5.72
C ILE A 206 -7.34 -7.74 6.63
N ASP A 207 -7.15 -8.93 6.04
CA ASP A 207 -6.63 -10.10 6.76
C ASP A 207 -5.32 -9.77 7.50
N PRO A 208 -5.05 -10.38 8.67
CA PRO A 208 -3.84 -10.15 9.42
C PRO A 208 -2.58 -10.26 8.55
N ARG A 209 -1.69 -9.27 8.65
CA ARG A 209 -0.47 -9.19 7.83
C ARG A 209 0.76 -9.60 8.65
N PRO A 210 1.30 -10.80 8.43
CA PRO A 210 2.51 -11.22 9.11
C PRO A 210 3.75 -10.61 8.45
N ILE A 211 4.55 -9.88 9.22
CA ILE A 211 5.81 -9.30 8.77
C ILE A 211 7.01 -10.03 9.37
N SER A 212 8.12 -10.07 8.62
CA SER A 212 9.35 -10.73 9.04
C SER A 212 10.30 -9.72 9.67
N GLU A 213 10.91 -10.05 10.81
CA GLU A 213 12.14 -9.36 11.24
C GLU A 213 13.20 -9.41 10.12
N GLU A 214 14.07 -8.40 10.06
CA GLU A 214 15.22 -8.39 9.13
C GLU A 214 16.13 -9.60 9.38
N LEU A 215 16.57 -10.26 8.32
CA LEU A 215 17.34 -11.50 8.39
C LEU A 215 18.85 -11.22 8.30
N ALA A 216 19.65 -12.05 8.97
CA ALA A 216 21.09 -12.00 8.81
C ALA A 216 21.54 -12.62 7.47
N GLU A 217 22.74 -12.25 7.00
CA GLU A 217 23.33 -12.81 5.77
C GLU A 217 23.35 -14.36 5.81
N GLY A 218 22.74 -14.98 4.80
CA GLY A 218 22.65 -16.44 4.68
C GLY A 218 21.51 -17.09 5.46
N GLU A 219 20.64 -16.31 6.11
CA GLU A 219 19.36 -16.77 6.64
C GLU A 219 18.24 -16.62 5.60
N LEU A 220 17.25 -17.50 5.66
CA LEU A 220 16.02 -17.41 4.87
C LEU A 220 14.81 -17.55 5.78
N ARG A 221 13.71 -16.91 5.38
CA ARG A 221 12.41 -17.13 6.02
C ARG A 221 11.31 -17.39 5.00
N ILE A 222 10.45 -18.34 5.33
CA ILE A 222 9.27 -18.70 4.55
C ILE A 222 8.06 -18.51 5.46
N VAL A 223 7.13 -17.67 5.04
CA VAL A 223 5.91 -17.36 5.79
C VAL A 223 4.70 -17.80 4.96
N LEU A 224 3.93 -18.75 5.45
CA LEU A 224 2.64 -19.16 4.91
C LEU A 224 1.54 -18.48 5.69
N SER A 225 0.65 -17.75 5.01
CA SER A 225 -0.62 -17.25 5.57
C SER A 225 -1.79 -17.79 4.75
N TRP A 226 -2.96 -17.90 5.36
CA TRP A 226 -4.19 -18.32 4.68
C TRP A 226 -5.41 -17.58 5.22
N GLY A 227 -6.60 -17.87 4.71
CA GLY A 227 -7.84 -17.26 5.19
C GLY A 227 -8.51 -18.07 6.30
N GLU A 228 -9.82 -17.84 6.49
CA GLU A 228 -10.63 -18.66 7.40
C GLU A 228 -10.77 -20.12 6.93
N SER A 229 -10.79 -20.33 5.61
CA SER A 229 -10.96 -21.63 4.97
C SER A 229 -9.89 -21.84 3.90
N PRO A 230 -9.17 -22.98 3.90
CA PRO A 230 -9.25 -24.09 4.86
C PRO A 230 -8.78 -23.69 6.26
N SER A 231 -9.25 -24.39 7.29
CA SER A 231 -8.98 -24.00 8.68
C SER A 231 -7.53 -24.24 9.12
N ASP A 232 -6.79 -25.07 8.39
CA ASP A 232 -5.46 -25.55 8.79
C ASP A 232 -4.66 -25.98 7.54
N LEU A 233 -3.59 -25.24 7.25
CA LEU A 233 -2.62 -25.53 6.21
C LEU A 233 -1.23 -25.70 6.84
N ASP A 234 -0.61 -26.85 6.62
CA ASP A 234 0.70 -27.17 7.17
C ASP A 234 1.82 -26.77 6.19
N SER A 235 2.92 -26.26 6.74
CA SER A 235 4.17 -25.89 6.06
C SER A 235 5.16 -27.03 6.12
N HIS A 236 5.70 -27.38 4.95
CA HIS A 236 6.66 -28.46 4.79
C HIS A 236 7.91 -27.95 4.09
N LEU A 237 9.06 -28.03 4.76
CA LEU A 237 10.37 -27.77 4.15
C LEU A 237 11.23 -29.02 4.19
N THR A 238 11.76 -29.43 3.04
CA THR A 238 12.81 -30.46 2.97
C THR A 238 14.08 -29.90 2.36
N GLY A 239 15.24 -30.35 2.84
CA GLY A 239 16.53 -29.83 2.41
C GLY A 239 17.70 -30.73 2.82
N PRO A 240 18.93 -30.43 2.38
CA PRO A 240 20.11 -31.26 2.63
C PRO A 240 20.54 -31.32 4.11
N LEU A 241 20.86 -32.53 4.59
CA LEU A 241 21.56 -32.74 5.86
C LEU A 241 23.08 -32.64 5.68
N ALA A 242 23.80 -32.42 6.79
CA ALA A 242 25.26 -32.39 6.78
C ALA A 242 25.89 -33.75 6.44
N ASP A 243 25.29 -34.85 6.91
CA ASP A 243 25.82 -36.21 6.81
C ASP A 243 24.88 -37.11 5.99
N GLU A 244 24.82 -36.90 4.66
CA GLU A 244 23.95 -37.60 3.69
C GLU A 244 22.43 -37.52 3.99
N GLY A 245 21.61 -37.51 2.93
CA GLY A 245 20.15 -37.48 3.04
C GLY A 245 19.56 -36.07 3.23
N ARG A 246 18.28 -36.03 3.63
CA ARG A 246 17.48 -34.80 3.71
C ARG A 246 16.75 -34.70 5.04
N PHE A 247 16.57 -33.48 5.52
CA PHE A 247 15.68 -33.18 6.63
C PHE A 247 14.26 -32.94 6.11
N HIS A 248 13.29 -33.00 7.03
CA HIS A 248 11.91 -32.59 6.79
C HIS A 248 11.40 -31.85 8.02
N VAL A 249 11.21 -30.54 7.88
CA VAL A 249 10.55 -29.64 8.84
C VAL A 249 9.05 -29.66 8.55
N TYR A 250 8.26 -29.97 9.57
CA TYR A 250 6.78 -29.91 9.59
C TYR A 250 6.31 -30.01 11.05
N PHE A 251 5.00 -29.92 11.32
CA PHE A 251 4.43 -29.84 12.68
C PHE A 251 4.98 -30.90 13.67
N ALA A 252 5.20 -32.15 13.22
CA ALA A 252 5.67 -33.22 14.12
C ALA A 252 7.20 -33.25 14.29
N ASN A 253 7.94 -32.54 13.44
CA ASN A 253 9.41 -32.46 13.46
C ASN A 253 9.87 -31.01 13.23
N ARG A 254 9.47 -30.11 14.14
CA ARG A 254 9.67 -28.66 14.04
C ARG A 254 11.13 -28.22 14.03
N THR A 255 12.04 -29.05 14.53
CA THR A 255 13.48 -28.72 14.58
C THR A 255 14.28 -29.98 14.29
N PRO A 256 14.34 -30.42 13.02
CA PRO A 256 15.03 -31.65 12.67
C PRO A 256 16.51 -31.55 13.06
N THR A 257 17.05 -32.65 13.60
CA THR A 257 18.44 -32.68 14.08
C THR A 257 19.39 -32.35 12.93
N SER A 258 20.31 -31.42 13.19
CA SER A 258 21.32 -30.98 12.21
C SER A 258 20.74 -30.35 10.93
N ALA A 259 19.51 -29.83 10.89
CA ALA A 259 18.93 -29.25 9.67
C ALA A 259 19.26 -27.76 9.42
N ASN A 260 19.68 -27.02 10.46
CA ASN A 260 19.76 -25.54 10.43
C ASN A 260 18.44 -24.87 9.98
N ALA A 261 17.31 -25.53 10.22
CA ALA A 261 15.98 -25.07 9.85
C ALA A 261 14.99 -25.43 10.95
N ASN A 262 14.02 -24.54 11.19
CA ASN A 262 13.00 -24.73 12.22
C ASN A 262 11.65 -24.15 11.81
N LEU A 263 10.56 -24.79 12.24
CA LEU A 263 9.20 -24.25 12.22
C LEU A 263 9.05 -23.36 13.47
N ASP A 264 9.33 -22.06 13.30
CA ASP A 264 9.20 -21.02 14.34
C ASP A 264 7.77 -21.03 14.90
N ARG A 265 6.80 -20.86 13.99
CA ARG A 265 5.37 -20.86 14.29
C ARG A 265 4.66 -21.93 13.49
N ASP A 266 3.78 -22.60 14.20
CA ASP A 266 2.97 -23.74 13.79
C ASP A 266 1.55 -23.37 14.27
N ASP A 267 0.83 -22.65 13.43
CA ASP A 267 -0.51 -22.17 13.77
C ASP A 267 -1.53 -23.20 13.29
N THR A 268 -2.19 -23.86 14.25
CA THR A 268 -3.18 -24.90 13.97
C THR A 268 -4.60 -24.33 13.85
N THR A 269 -4.75 -23.02 13.69
CA THR A 269 -6.02 -22.30 13.59
C THR A 269 -6.03 -21.42 12.33
N SER A 270 -7.20 -20.93 11.94
CA SER A 270 -7.34 -20.13 10.72
C SER A 270 -6.43 -18.89 10.71
N TYR A 271 -6.15 -18.39 9.50
CA TYR A 271 -5.33 -17.20 9.21
C TYR A 271 -3.80 -17.35 9.23
N GLY A 272 -3.27 -18.41 9.85
CA GLY A 272 -1.83 -18.54 10.05
C GLY A 272 -1.24 -17.34 10.81
N PRO A 273 0.02 -16.93 10.54
CA PRO A 273 1.00 -17.62 9.73
C PRO A 273 1.59 -18.88 10.34
N GLU A 274 2.08 -19.74 9.46
CA GLU A 274 3.17 -20.65 9.76
C GLU A 274 4.49 -20.11 9.19
N THR A 275 5.56 -20.22 9.99
CA THR A 275 6.83 -19.59 9.65
C THR A 275 7.97 -20.57 9.83
N ILE A 276 8.76 -20.77 8.77
CA ILE A 276 9.99 -21.55 8.79
C ILE A 276 11.19 -20.61 8.59
N THR A 277 12.13 -20.64 9.53
CA THR A 277 13.44 -19.98 9.40
C THR A 277 14.52 -21.03 9.11
N VAL A 278 15.38 -20.73 8.13
CA VAL A 278 16.62 -21.46 7.85
C VAL A 278 17.78 -20.57 8.29
N THR A 279 18.50 -21.00 9.33
CA THR A 279 19.57 -20.20 9.99
C THR A 279 20.93 -20.34 9.33
N ALA A 280 21.13 -21.37 8.49
CA ALA A 280 22.32 -21.52 7.69
C ALA A 280 22.10 -22.51 6.54
N LEU A 281 22.35 -22.04 5.33
CA LEU A 281 22.20 -22.83 4.10
C LEU A 281 23.32 -23.85 3.90
N ARG A 282 22.98 -24.94 3.19
CA ARG A 282 23.92 -25.95 2.72
C ARG A 282 23.68 -26.22 1.25
N ASP A 283 24.75 -26.54 0.53
CA ASP A 283 24.64 -26.88 -0.88
C ASP A 283 23.68 -28.05 -1.11
N GLY A 284 22.77 -27.89 -2.06
CA GLY A 284 21.75 -28.88 -2.40
C GLY A 284 20.36 -28.29 -2.61
N LEU A 285 19.40 -29.20 -2.81
CA LEU A 285 18.01 -28.89 -3.17
C LEU A 285 17.13 -28.75 -1.92
N TYR A 286 16.47 -27.61 -1.82
CA TYR A 286 15.40 -27.33 -0.89
C TYR A 286 14.06 -27.31 -1.61
N ARG A 287 13.01 -27.80 -0.95
CA ARG A 287 11.64 -27.81 -1.46
C ARG A 287 10.68 -27.36 -0.38
N TYR A 288 9.84 -26.39 -0.70
CA TYR A 288 8.76 -25.93 0.15
C TYR A 288 7.41 -26.40 -0.39
N SER A 289 6.52 -26.84 0.50
CA SER A 289 5.19 -27.34 0.14
C SER A 289 4.17 -26.98 1.21
N VAL A 290 2.92 -26.82 0.80
CA VAL A 290 1.79 -26.53 1.69
C VAL A 290 0.82 -27.70 1.61
N HIS A 291 0.51 -28.30 2.75
CA HIS A 291 -0.36 -29.48 2.84
C HIS A 291 -1.70 -29.10 3.47
N ASN A 292 -2.81 -29.48 2.83
CA ASN A 292 -4.14 -29.25 3.39
C ASN A 292 -4.44 -30.29 4.48
N PHE A 293 -4.09 -29.97 5.72
CA PHE A 293 -4.36 -30.85 6.86
C PHE A 293 -5.86 -30.99 7.12
N SER A 294 -6.62 -29.91 6.91
CA SER A 294 -8.07 -29.87 7.07
C SER A 294 -8.80 -30.77 6.07
N ASN A 295 -8.28 -30.93 4.86
CA ASN A 295 -8.82 -31.82 3.83
C ASN A 295 -7.72 -32.65 3.16
N GLN A 296 -7.47 -33.84 3.71
CA GLN A 296 -6.45 -34.76 3.21
C GLN A 296 -6.92 -35.68 2.07
N SER A 297 -8.15 -35.52 1.54
CA SER A 297 -8.58 -36.25 0.34
C SER A 297 -7.84 -35.77 -0.90
N ASP A 298 -7.98 -36.47 -2.01
CA ASP A 298 -7.47 -36.07 -3.34
C ASP A 298 -8.08 -34.78 -3.90
N ASP A 299 -9.04 -34.16 -3.19
CA ASP A 299 -9.64 -32.86 -3.52
C ASP A 299 -9.11 -31.72 -2.64
N GLY A 300 -8.16 -31.97 -1.74
CA GLY A 300 -7.61 -30.97 -0.82
C GLY A 300 -7.03 -29.75 -1.52
N ALA A 301 -6.51 -29.91 -2.73
CA ALA A 301 -5.94 -28.87 -3.58
C ALA A 301 -6.95 -27.77 -3.94
N VAL A 302 -8.21 -28.13 -4.19
CA VAL A 302 -9.28 -27.17 -4.49
C VAL A 302 -9.45 -26.20 -3.32
N GLY A 303 -9.41 -26.71 -2.09
CA GLY A 303 -9.48 -25.87 -0.89
C GLY A 303 -8.29 -24.90 -0.78
N ILE A 304 -7.09 -25.33 -1.16
CA ILE A 304 -5.92 -24.43 -1.18
C ILE A 304 -6.11 -23.35 -2.26
N TYR A 305 -6.47 -23.76 -3.48
CA TYR A 305 -6.67 -22.87 -4.62
C TYR A 305 -7.71 -21.76 -4.37
N GLU A 306 -8.87 -22.13 -3.83
CA GLU A 306 -9.97 -21.20 -3.59
C GLU A 306 -9.74 -20.28 -2.38
N SER A 307 -8.72 -20.57 -1.56
CA SER A 307 -8.36 -19.78 -0.39
C SER A 307 -7.44 -18.60 -0.74
N PRO A 308 -7.37 -17.55 0.11
CA PRO A 308 -6.38 -16.49 -0.05
C PRO A 308 -4.98 -16.91 0.45
N ALA A 309 -4.64 -18.21 0.39
CA ALA A 309 -3.33 -18.69 0.83
C ALA A 309 -2.21 -18.01 0.05
N GLU A 310 -1.13 -17.69 0.77
CA GLU A 310 0.00 -16.93 0.25
C GLU A 310 1.27 -17.41 0.94
N VAL A 311 2.34 -17.60 0.16
CA VAL A 311 3.65 -17.95 0.68
C VAL A 311 4.64 -16.85 0.33
N ARG A 312 5.25 -16.25 1.34
CA ARG A 312 6.24 -15.17 1.19
C ARG A 312 7.64 -15.71 1.49
N PHE A 313 8.58 -15.49 0.59
CA PHE A 313 9.97 -15.94 0.68
C PHE A 313 10.89 -14.73 0.93
N TYR A 314 11.65 -14.76 2.02
CA TYR A 314 12.53 -13.67 2.46
C TYR A 314 13.98 -14.13 2.57
N ASN A 315 14.90 -13.19 2.32
CA ASN A 315 16.34 -13.30 2.58
C ASN A 315 16.86 -12.04 3.30
N GLU A 316 18.18 -11.86 3.35
CA GLU A 316 18.83 -10.70 3.96
C GLU A 316 18.48 -9.34 3.32
N ASP A 317 18.04 -9.33 2.06
CA ASP A 317 17.61 -8.12 1.34
C ASP A 317 16.12 -7.81 1.55
N GLY A 318 15.38 -8.66 2.29
CA GLY A 318 13.96 -8.54 2.55
C GLY A 318 13.11 -9.55 1.75
N LEU A 319 11.94 -9.11 1.29
CA LEU A 319 11.01 -9.96 0.53
C LEU A 319 11.57 -10.23 -0.88
N VAL A 320 11.80 -11.50 -1.20
CA VAL A 320 12.34 -11.94 -2.50
C VAL A 320 11.22 -12.28 -3.47
N ASP A 321 10.21 -13.03 -3.02
CA ASP A 321 9.10 -13.47 -3.87
C ASP A 321 7.83 -13.81 -3.06
N VAL A 322 6.69 -13.81 -3.75
CA VAL A 322 5.37 -14.12 -3.20
C VAL A 322 4.66 -15.11 -4.12
N TYR A 323 4.19 -16.23 -3.56
CA TYR A 323 3.51 -17.28 -4.29
C TYR A 323 2.05 -17.38 -3.88
N SER A 324 1.18 -17.52 -4.87
CA SER A 324 -0.24 -17.84 -4.70
C SER A 324 -0.56 -19.23 -5.28
N PRO A 325 -1.55 -19.94 -4.72
CA PRO A 325 -2.04 -21.21 -5.26
C PRO A 325 -2.43 -21.12 -6.73
N LEU A 326 -2.19 -22.19 -7.49
CA LEU A 326 -2.65 -22.30 -8.87
C LEU A 326 -4.07 -22.85 -8.93
N GLU A 327 -4.73 -22.68 -10.08
CA GLU A 327 -5.99 -23.37 -10.35
C GLU A 327 -5.83 -24.88 -10.16
N ALA A 328 -6.76 -25.46 -9.38
CA ALA A 328 -6.78 -26.88 -9.03
C ALA A 328 -8.16 -27.49 -9.37
N GLU A 329 -8.13 -28.73 -9.82
CA GLU A 329 -9.31 -29.56 -10.05
C GLU A 329 -9.43 -30.66 -8.96
N SER A 330 -10.64 -31.20 -8.84
CA SER A 330 -10.89 -32.39 -8.02
C SER A 330 -10.00 -33.55 -8.50
N GLY A 331 -9.29 -34.19 -7.57
CA GLY A 331 -8.32 -35.25 -7.85
C GLY A 331 -6.86 -34.80 -8.03
N ASP A 332 -6.57 -33.49 -8.03
CA ASP A 332 -5.20 -32.97 -8.15
C ASP A 332 -4.33 -33.23 -6.91
N GLY A 333 -4.95 -33.62 -5.80
CA GLY A 333 -4.27 -34.02 -4.57
C GLY A 333 -4.62 -33.12 -3.38
N ASN A 334 -3.73 -33.08 -2.40
CA ASN A 334 -3.92 -32.30 -1.16
C ASN A 334 -2.71 -31.47 -0.76
N THR A 335 -1.69 -31.41 -1.62
CA THR A 335 -0.42 -30.77 -1.30
C THR A 335 0.00 -29.90 -2.46
N TRP A 336 0.10 -28.60 -2.19
CA TRP A 336 0.65 -27.63 -3.12
C TRP A 336 2.18 -27.64 -3.03
N LEU A 337 2.83 -27.97 -4.14
CA LEU A 337 4.27 -27.84 -4.29
C LEU A 337 4.56 -26.39 -4.71
N VAL A 338 5.07 -25.58 -3.78
CA VAL A 338 5.17 -24.12 -3.97
C VAL A 338 6.38 -23.77 -4.83
N PHE A 339 7.59 -24.02 -4.31
CA PHE A 339 8.84 -23.73 -5.00
C PHE A 339 9.95 -24.68 -4.57
N GLU A 340 10.98 -24.73 -5.40
CA GLU A 340 12.27 -25.31 -5.07
C GLU A 340 13.36 -24.25 -5.15
N PHE A 341 14.43 -24.44 -4.39
CA PHE A 341 15.65 -23.67 -4.60
C PHE A 341 16.89 -24.55 -4.41
N THR A 342 17.90 -24.28 -5.23
CA THR A 342 19.20 -24.93 -5.10
C THR A 342 20.20 -23.95 -4.51
N VAL A 343 20.95 -24.41 -3.52
CA VAL A 343 22.13 -23.70 -3.02
C VAL A 343 23.37 -24.32 -3.65
N ASP A 344 24.21 -23.49 -4.28
CA ASP A 344 25.53 -23.89 -4.78
C ASP A 344 26.58 -22.86 -4.36
N SER A 345 27.51 -23.30 -3.50
CA SER A 345 28.59 -22.47 -2.99
C SER A 345 28.08 -21.17 -2.36
N GLY A 346 26.96 -21.27 -1.63
CA GLY A 346 26.26 -20.15 -0.99
C GLY A 346 25.32 -19.34 -1.88
N ASN A 347 25.27 -19.60 -3.19
CA ASN A 347 24.34 -18.91 -4.09
C ASN A 347 22.99 -19.64 -4.11
N VAL A 348 21.91 -18.93 -3.80
CA VAL A 348 20.53 -19.43 -3.91
C VAL A 348 20.03 -19.21 -5.33
N THR A 349 19.55 -20.27 -5.98
CA THR A 349 18.83 -20.21 -7.24
C THR A 349 17.43 -20.77 -7.04
N LEU A 350 16.42 -19.91 -7.12
CA LEU A 350 15.01 -20.32 -7.11
C LEU A 350 14.68 -21.01 -8.44
N ASP A 351 14.06 -22.18 -8.34
CA ASP A 351 13.41 -22.86 -9.45
C ASP A 351 11.89 -22.82 -9.19
N ASP A 352 11.28 -21.77 -9.73
CA ASP A 352 9.85 -21.43 -9.60
C ASP A 352 9.08 -21.67 -10.91
N GLY A 353 9.72 -22.33 -11.89
CA GLY A 353 9.14 -22.57 -13.21
C GLY A 353 8.82 -21.31 -14.03
N ASN A 354 9.43 -20.15 -13.72
CA ASN A 354 9.20 -18.88 -14.42
C ASN A 354 7.69 -18.54 -14.49
N GLY A 355 7.01 -18.64 -13.35
CA GLY A 355 5.58 -18.37 -13.19
C GLY A 355 4.67 -19.61 -13.28
N ALA A 356 5.19 -20.80 -13.02
CA ALA A 356 4.39 -22.02 -12.89
C ALA A 356 4.87 -22.82 -11.67
N THR A 357 4.20 -22.55 -10.55
CA THR A 357 4.20 -23.31 -9.31
C THR A 357 4.11 -24.81 -9.63
N LEU A 358 4.88 -25.64 -8.91
CA LEU A 358 5.16 -27.05 -9.24
C LEU A 358 3.91 -27.97 -9.25
N GLY A 359 2.74 -27.40 -8.99
CA GLY A 359 1.42 -28.01 -9.07
C GLY A 359 1.01 -28.62 -7.74
N TYR A 360 0.17 -29.64 -7.83
CA TYR A 360 -0.32 -30.38 -6.69
C TYR A 360 0.14 -31.85 -6.76
N ASP A 361 0.31 -32.46 -5.59
CA ASP A 361 0.53 -33.90 -5.44
C ASP A 361 -0.32 -34.43 -4.28
N GLN A 362 -0.55 -35.74 -4.28
CA GLN A 362 -1.21 -36.41 -3.17
C GLN A 362 -0.18 -36.86 -2.15
N ALA A 363 -0.28 -36.34 -0.92
CA ALA A 363 0.40 -36.88 0.24
C ALA A 363 -0.53 -37.86 0.97
N SER A 364 0.00 -39.02 1.34
CA SER A 364 -0.74 -40.00 2.15
C SER A 364 -0.86 -39.62 3.63
N SER A 365 -0.01 -38.69 4.09
CA SER A 365 0.00 -38.07 5.43
C SER A 365 0.99 -36.91 5.45
N SER A 366 0.99 -36.06 6.49
CA SER A 366 2.01 -35.02 6.66
C SER A 366 3.44 -35.58 6.79
N GLY A 367 3.62 -36.86 7.12
CA GLY A 367 4.93 -37.52 7.17
C GLY A 367 5.36 -38.19 5.85
N ASP A 368 4.63 -37.97 4.74
CA ASP A 368 4.87 -38.68 3.48
C ASP A 368 6.17 -38.23 2.78
N THR A 369 7.28 -38.84 3.19
CA THR A 369 8.59 -38.61 2.57
C THR A 369 8.63 -38.95 1.08
N SER A 370 7.71 -39.78 0.59
CA SER A 370 7.63 -40.09 -0.83
C SER A 370 7.08 -38.93 -1.64
N THR A 371 6.40 -37.95 -1.04
CA THR A 371 5.93 -36.71 -1.70
C THR A 371 6.84 -35.55 -1.34
N PHE A 372 7.14 -35.36 -0.04
CA PHE A 372 7.88 -34.20 0.44
C PHE A 372 9.40 -34.26 0.25
N ALA A 373 10.01 -35.45 0.30
CA ALA A 373 11.47 -35.62 0.34
C ALA A 373 12.09 -36.14 -0.97
N ARG A 374 11.35 -36.16 -2.08
CA ARG A 374 11.84 -36.56 -3.41
C ARG A 374 13.04 -35.73 -3.88
N THR A 375 14.05 -36.38 -4.46
CA THR A 375 15.33 -35.75 -4.84
C THR A 375 15.47 -35.48 -6.34
N ASP A 376 14.51 -35.87 -7.15
CA ASP A 376 14.43 -35.53 -8.56
C ASP A 376 13.88 -34.10 -8.73
N ALA A 377 14.68 -33.26 -9.39
CA ALA A 377 14.23 -31.97 -9.90
C ALA A 377 13.32 -32.23 -11.09
N GLY A 378 12.04 -31.86 -10.97
CA GLY A 378 11.07 -32.00 -12.05
C GLY A 378 9.72 -32.51 -11.59
N LYS A 379 8.70 -31.79 -12.06
CA LYS A 379 7.26 -32.08 -12.20
C LYS A 379 6.75 -33.38 -11.55
N PRO A 380 5.65 -33.33 -10.75
CA PRO A 380 5.02 -34.54 -10.22
C PRO A 380 4.78 -35.57 -11.33
N PRO A 381 4.82 -36.89 -11.02
CA PRO A 381 4.47 -37.90 -12.00
C PRO A 381 3.08 -37.55 -12.52
N VAL A 382 2.99 -37.12 -13.78
CA VAL A 382 1.72 -36.92 -14.47
C VAL A 382 1.01 -38.25 -14.30
N SER A 383 -0.12 -38.23 -13.57
CA SER A 383 -1.03 -39.36 -13.52
C SER A 383 -1.30 -39.78 -14.95
N SER A 384 -0.67 -40.90 -15.33
CA SER A 384 -0.97 -41.58 -16.56
C SER A 384 -2.34 -42.17 -16.36
N ASP A 385 -3.36 -41.49 -16.84
CA ASP A 385 -4.50 -42.04 -17.57
C ASP A 385 -5.53 -40.93 -17.75
N LEU A 386 -5.84 -40.59 -19.00
CA LEU A 386 -7.22 -40.50 -19.53
C LEU A 386 -7.17 -40.23 -21.04
N PHE A 387 -7.63 -41.25 -21.79
CA PHE A 387 -8.15 -41.12 -23.15
C PHE A 387 -9.59 -40.61 -23.11
#